data_AF-A0A953P8F2-F1
#
_entry.id   AF-A0A953P8F2-F1
#
_cell.length_a   1.000
_cell.length_b   1.000
_cell.length_c   1.000
_cell.angle_alpha   90.00
_cell.angle_beta   90.00
_cell.angle_gamma   90.00
#
_symmetry.space_group_name_H-M   'P 1'
#
loop_
_entity.id
_entity.type
_entity.pdbx_description
1 polymer ?
#
loop_
_entity_poly.entity_id
_entity_poly.type
_entity_poly.pdbx_seq_one_letter_code
_entity_poly.pdbx_strand_id
1 'polypeptide(L)'
;MAERPVLVGLIPQAVVLDPGDQISWISDAGTLRVEFDANRCPFSSNVFQAPMGMRLLSGPARPGLKSGSFKYRLWLNDQMIGQGEVILRGS
;
A
#
# COMPACT_ATOMS: atom_id res chain seq x y z
N MET A 1 -29.86 1.31 16.94
CA MET A 1 -28.40 1.48 16.75
C MET A 1 -28.03 0.66 15.52
N ALA A 2 -27.56 1.30 14.45
CA ALA A 2 -27.14 0.56 13.26
C ALA A 2 -25.66 0.22 13.43
N GLU A 3 -25.36 -1.04 13.77
CA GLU A 3 -23.99 -1.53 13.82
C GLU A 3 -23.40 -1.44 12.40
N ARG A 4 -22.29 -0.72 12.28
CA ARG A 4 -21.57 -0.53 11.02
C ARG A 4 -20.60 -1.71 10.86
N PRO A 5 -20.69 -2.51 9.79
CA PRO A 5 -19.85 -3.70 9.65
C PRO A 5 -18.36 -3.34 9.66
N VAL A 6 -17.59 -4.08 10.46
CA VAL A 6 -16.13 -3.99 10.56
C VAL A 6 -15.54 -4.83 9.43
N LEU A 7 -14.81 -4.19 8.51
CA LEU A 7 -14.06 -4.94 7.49
C LEU A 7 -12.79 -5.52 8.09
N VAL A 8 -12.72 -6.85 8.09
CA VAL A 8 -11.49 -7.61 8.28
C VAL A 8 -10.93 -7.90 6.88
N GLY A 9 -10.23 -6.91 6.32
CA GLY A 9 -9.42 -7.09 5.11
C GLY A 9 -8.04 -7.59 5.47
N LEU A 10 -7.50 -8.55 4.72
CA LEU A 10 -6.11 -8.98 4.82
C LEU A 10 -5.21 -7.76 4.51
N ILE A 11 -4.74 -7.08 5.56
CA ILE A 11 -3.71 -6.05 5.45
C ILE A 11 -2.40 -6.83 5.49
N PRO A 12 -1.70 -7.06 4.35
CA PRO A 12 -0.41 -7.72 4.43
C PRO A 12 0.51 -6.84 5.27
N GLN A 13 0.88 -7.34 6.45
CA GLN A 13 1.76 -6.63 7.37
C GLN A 13 3.12 -6.39 6.71
N ALA A 14 3.57 -7.32 5.87
CA ALA A 14 4.71 -7.16 4.99
C ALA A 14 4.50 -7.92 3.67
N VAL A 15 4.92 -7.33 2.55
CA VAL A 15 5.06 -8.00 1.25
C VAL A 15 6.50 -7.97 0.82
N VAL A 16 6.96 -9.01 0.13
CA VAL A 16 8.30 -9.06 -0.43
C VAL A 16 8.21 -8.95 -1.94
N LEU A 17 9.01 -8.06 -2.54
CA LEU A 17 9.07 -7.84 -3.98
C LEU A 17 10.43 -8.25 -4.54
N ASP A 18 10.41 -8.98 -5.65
CA ASP A 18 11.54 -9.19 -6.52
C ASP A 18 11.63 -8.07 -7.60
N PRO A 19 12.77 -7.91 -8.28
CA PRO A 19 12.93 -6.88 -9.31
C PRO A 19 11.86 -6.98 -10.42
N GLY A 20 11.13 -5.89 -10.64
CA GLY A 20 10.06 -5.80 -11.63
C GLY A 20 8.66 -6.06 -11.06
N ASP A 21 8.55 -6.57 -9.83
CA ASP A 21 7.26 -6.74 -9.17
C ASP A 21 6.61 -5.39 -8.81
N GLN A 22 5.29 -5.42 -8.71
CA GLN A 22 4.47 -4.32 -8.22
C GLN A 22 3.45 -4.82 -7.20
N ILE A 23 2.95 -3.93 -6.37
CA ILE A 23 1.90 -4.23 -5.40
C ILE A 23 0.56 -3.80 -5.98
N SER A 24 -0.44 -4.63 -5.70
CA SER A 24 -1.83 -4.27 -5.91
C SER A 24 -2.57 -4.15 -4.58
N TRP A 25 -3.31 -3.06 -4.42
CA TRP A 25 -4.26 -2.90 -3.33
C TRP A 25 -5.68 -2.72 -3.88
N ILE A 26 -6.67 -3.22 -3.17
CA ILE A 26 -8.08 -3.04 -3.49
C ILE A 26 -8.87 -3.00 -2.19
N SER A 27 -9.90 -2.17 -2.16
CA SER A 27 -10.85 -2.09 -1.05
C SER A 27 -12.24 -1.93 -1.62
N ASP A 28 -13.18 -2.74 -1.13
CA ASP A 28 -14.62 -2.63 -1.37
C ASP A 28 -15.34 -1.83 -0.27
N ALA A 29 -14.58 -1.28 0.68
CA ALA A 29 -15.11 -0.59 1.84
C ALA A 29 -15.25 0.94 1.69
N GLY A 30 -14.58 1.52 0.71
CA GLY A 30 -14.46 2.97 0.57
C GLY A 30 -13.24 3.39 -0.25
N THR A 31 -12.98 4.69 -0.27
CA THR A 31 -11.82 5.26 -0.95
C THR A 31 -10.55 4.86 -0.21
N LEU A 32 -9.73 4.04 -0.85
CA LEU A 32 -8.47 3.57 -0.32
C LEU A 32 -7.37 4.58 -0.65
N ARG A 33 -6.57 4.94 0.35
CA ARG A 33 -5.30 5.67 0.14
C ARG A 33 -4.14 4.93 0.82
N VAL A 34 -3.09 4.71 0.05
CA VAL A 34 -1.80 4.16 0.49
C VAL A 34 -0.80 5.31 0.49
N GLU A 35 -0.09 5.49 1.59
CA GLU A 35 0.83 6.60 1.76
C GLU A 35 2.16 6.16 2.37
N PHE A 36 3.23 6.30 1.60
CA PHE A 36 4.61 6.17 2.04
C PHE A 36 5.17 7.51 2.50
N ASP A 37 6.19 7.44 3.35
CA ASP A 37 7.05 8.61 3.60
C ASP A 37 7.68 9.07 2.28
N ALA A 38 7.65 10.39 2.01
CA ALA A 38 8.12 10.95 0.75
C ALA A 38 9.63 10.72 0.52
N ASN A 39 10.42 10.66 1.59
CA ASN A 39 11.85 10.39 1.53
C ASN A 39 12.15 8.88 1.58
N ARG A 40 11.16 8.04 1.87
CA ARG A 40 11.33 6.60 2.07
C ARG A 40 10.22 5.79 1.39
N CYS A 41 10.06 6.04 0.08
CA CYS A 41 9.18 5.32 -0.82
C CYS A 41 9.97 4.53 -1.88
N PRO A 42 9.62 3.28 -2.19
CA PRO A 42 10.29 2.53 -3.25
C PRO A 42 9.73 2.82 -4.65
N PHE A 43 8.60 3.53 -4.77
CA PHE A 43 7.87 3.74 -6.03
C PHE A 43 8.01 5.17 -6.56
N SER A 44 7.45 5.40 -7.75
CA SER A 44 7.44 6.72 -8.42
C SER A 44 6.54 7.75 -7.73
N SER A 45 5.46 7.30 -7.10
CA SER A 45 4.61 8.11 -6.20
C SER A 45 4.71 7.59 -4.79
N ASN A 46 4.65 8.48 -3.80
CA ASN A 46 4.51 8.09 -2.40
C ASN A 46 3.04 8.08 -1.93
N VAL A 47 2.11 8.55 -2.76
CA VAL A 47 0.66 8.54 -2.47
C VAL A 47 -0.09 7.85 -3.61
N PHE A 48 -0.90 6.86 -3.27
CA PHE A 48 -1.79 6.17 -4.20
C PHE A 48 -3.21 6.24 -3.66
N GLN A 49 -4.19 6.54 -4.50
CA GLN A 49 -5.57 6.66 -4.09
C GLN A 49 -6.53 6.17 -5.17
N ALA A 50 -7.51 5.36 -4.76
CA ALA A 50 -8.57 4.89 -5.65
C ALA A 50 -9.91 4.86 -4.92
N PRO A 51 -11.01 5.06 -5.66
CA PRO A 51 -12.34 4.83 -5.13
C PRO A 51 -12.57 3.35 -4.84
N MET A 52 -13.64 3.09 -4.09
CA MET A 52 -14.11 1.75 -3.76
C MET A 52 -14.24 0.85 -4.98
N GLY A 53 -13.80 -0.40 -4.86
CA GLY A 53 -13.87 -1.42 -5.90
C GLY A 53 -12.81 -1.28 -7.01
N MET A 54 -12.06 -0.17 -7.04
CA MET A 54 -10.97 0.02 -7.99
C MET A 54 -9.64 -0.50 -7.44
N ARG A 55 -8.87 -1.10 -8.35
CA ARG A 55 -7.55 -1.62 -8.05
C ARG A 55 -6.50 -0.51 -8.14
N LEU A 56 -5.75 -0.33 -7.06
CA LEU A 56 -4.52 0.44 -7.03
C LEU A 56 -3.33 -0.43 -7.42
N LEU A 57 -2.44 0.16 -8.21
CA LEU A 57 -1.17 -0.43 -8.61
C LEU A 57 -0.04 0.53 -8.25
N SER A 58 1.00 0.04 -7.60
CA SER A 58 2.17 0.86 -7.26
C SER A 58 3.01 1.22 -8.48
N GLY A 59 2.91 0.44 -9.56
CA GLY A 59 3.98 0.31 -10.54
C GLY A 59 5.20 -0.43 -9.96
N PRO A 60 6.21 -0.74 -10.78
CA PRO A 60 7.40 -1.42 -10.31
C PRO A 60 8.19 -0.54 -9.32
N ALA A 61 8.94 -1.18 -8.42
CA ALA A 61 9.91 -0.47 -7.61
C ALA A 61 10.95 0.25 -8.49
N ARG A 62 11.42 1.43 -8.04
CA ARG A 62 12.40 2.21 -8.78
C ARG A 62 13.71 1.43 -8.93
N PRO A 63 14.36 1.48 -10.11
CA PRO A 63 15.63 0.80 -10.33
C PRO A 63 16.73 1.39 -9.44
N GLY A 64 17.72 0.56 -9.07
CA GLY A 64 18.87 0.99 -8.28
C GLY A 64 18.60 1.17 -6.78
N LEU A 65 17.40 0.85 -6.30
CA LEU A 65 17.12 0.79 -4.87
C LEU A 65 17.86 -0.40 -4.23
N LYS A 66 18.45 -0.14 -3.06
CA LYS A 66 19.00 -1.22 -2.23
C LYS A 66 17.87 -2.06 -1.66
N SER A 67 18.19 -3.32 -1.33
CA SER A 67 17.31 -4.15 -0.51
C SER A 67 16.99 -3.43 0.80
N GLY A 68 15.75 -3.55 1.25
CA GLY A 68 15.30 -2.83 2.43
C GLY A 68 13.81 -2.87 2.64
N SER A 69 13.40 -2.39 3.80
CA SER A 69 11.99 -2.26 4.19
C SER A 69 11.50 -0.82 3.99
N PHE A 70 10.27 -0.70 3.49
CA PHE A 70 9.57 0.54 3.23
C PHE A 70 8.17 0.46 3.82
N LYS A 71 7.90 1.24 4.86
CA LYS A 71 6.61 1.24 5.55
C LYS A 71 5.66 2.25 4.90
N TYR A 72 4.37 1.93 4.91
CA TYR A 72 3.30 2.81 4.45
C TYR A 72 2.12 2.80 5.42
N ARG A 73 1.33 3.87 5.37
CA ARG A 73 0.06 4.03 6.06
C ARG A 73 -1.08 3.68 5.13
N LEU A 74 -2.11 3.06 5.68
CA LEU A 74 -3.37 2.75 5.02
C LEU A 74 -4.47 3.65 5.56
N TRP A 75 -5.18 4.28 4.63
CA TRP A 75 -6.29 5.17 4.92
C TRP A 75 -7.53 4.68 4.18
N LEU A 76 -8.68 4.77 4.84
CA LEU A 76 -9.98 4.51 4.25
C LEU A 76 -10.89 5.70 4.56
N ASN A 77 -11.39 6.37 3.52
CA ASN A 77 -12.21 7.59 3.66
C ASN A 77 -11.58 8.61 4.63
N ASP A 78 -10.28 8.87 4.46
CA ASP A 78 -9.46 9.79 5.28
C ASP A 78 -9.23 9.39 6.75
N GLN A 79 -9.70 8.21 7.17
CA GLN A 79 -9.35 7.63 8.47
C GLN A 79 -8.16 6.68 8.31
N MET A 80 -7.10 6.85 9.12
CA MET A 80 -5.99 5.89 9.16
C MET A 80 -6.48 4.60 9.81
N ILE A 81 -6.38 3.49 9.09
CA ILE A 81 -6.88 2.17 9.52
C ILE A 81 -5.75 1.17 9.79
N GLY A 82 -4.53 1.45 9.34
CA GLY A 82 -3.39 0.57 9.60
C GLY A 82 -2.10 1.01 8.92
N GLN A 83 -1.14 0.10 8.95
CA GLN A 83 0.16 0.22 8.29
C GLN A 83 0.53 -1.09 7.63
N GLY A 84 1.38 -1.02 6.61
CA GLY A 84 1.99 -2.18 5.98
C GLY A 84 3.45 -1.91 5.64
N GLU A 85 4.13 -2.95 5.17
CA GLU A 85 5.55 -2.91 4.83
C GLU A 85 5.80 -3.55 3.47
N VAL A 86 6.75 -2.98 2.75
CA VAL A 86 7.29 -3.53 1.50
C VAL A 86 8.74 -3.85 1.73
N ILE A 87 9.14 -5.09 1.52
CA ILE A 87 10.53 -5.54 1.60
C ILE A 87 11.00 -5.76 0.17
N LEU A 88 11.97 -4.97 -0.29
CA LEU A 88 12.61 -5.21 -1.57
C LEU A 88 13.74 -6.22 -1.38
N ARG A 89 13.71 -7.31 -2.16
CA ARG A 89 14.90 -8.15 -2.33
C ARG A 89 15.84 -7.46 -3.32
N GLY A 90 17.12 -7.49 -2.99
CA GLY A 90 18.15 -6.95 -3.88
C GLY A 90 18.28 -7.85 -5.09
N SER A 91 18.46 -7.23 -6.26
CA SER A 91 19.03 -7.90 -7.43
C SER A 91 20.52 -8.19 -7.22
#